data_AF-A0A2Z3I9R2-F1
#
_entry.id   AF-A0A2Z3I9R2-F1
#
_cell.length_a   1.000
_cell.length_b   1.000
_cell.length_c   1.000
_cell.angle_alpha   90.00
_cell.angle_beta   90.00
_cell.angle_gamma   90.00
#
_symmetry.space_group_name_H-M   'P 1'
#
loop_
_entity.id
_entity.type
_entity.pdbx_description
1 polymer ?
#
loop_
_entity_poly.entity_id
_entity_poly.type
_entity_poly.pdbx_seq_one_letter_code
_entity_poly.pdbx_strand_id
1 'polypeptide(L)'
;MNYTILKFKEIIKLNVEKNVISLSGGKDSTALLLHALEKETENIVPVFADTGNEHKQTYDYLEYLERILNIKIIRVKAVFNQQIAKKREYIKHFWIQEDISQQIIEDALSVLKPTGVPFLDLYLTDEHR
;
A
#
# COMPACT_ATOMS: atom_id res chain seq x y z
N MET A 1 5.16 10.57 11.23
CA MET A 1 5.01 9.89 9.92
C MET A 1 3.54 9.77 9.46
N ASN A 2 2.68 10.77 9.76
CA ASN A 2 1.24 10.78 9.43
C ASN A 2 0.85 11.85 8.37
N TYR A 3 1.82 12.60 7.85
CA TYR A 3 1.56 13.74 6.96
C TYR A 3 1.02 13.32 5.58
N THR A 4 1.35 12.13 5.10
CA THR A 4 0.96 11.68 3.74
C THR A 4 -0.51 11.27 3.65
N ILE A 5 -1.02 10.58 4.67
CA ILE A 5 -2.44 10.18 4.74
C ILE A 5 -3.35 11.39 4.94
N LEU A 6 -2.90 12.38 5.73
CA LEU A 6 -3.64 13.62 5.94
C LEU A 6 -3.77 14.44 4.65
N LYS A 7 -2.69 14.58 3.86
CA LYS A 7 -2.75 15.27 2.56
C LYS A 7 -3.68 14.60 1.57
N PHE A 8 -3.76 13.27 1.53
CA PHE A 8 -4.67 12.58 0.62
C PHE A 8 -6.14 12.87 0.96
N LYS A 9 -6.49 12.83 2.25
CA LYS A 9 -7.85 13.18 2.71
C LYS A 9 -8.21 14.65 2.45
N GLU A 10 -7.25 15.55 2.54
CA GLU A 10 -7.44 16.98 2.23
C GLU A 10 -7.61 17.23 0.72
N ILE A 11 -6.88 16.49 -0.13
CA ILE A 11 -7.04 16.55 -1.60
C ILE A 11 -8.43 16.05 -2.04
N ILE A 12 -9.00 15.08 -1.33
CA ILE A 12 -10.37 14.59 -1.57
C ILE A 12 -11.46 15.57 -1.08
N LYS A 13 -11.16 16.45 -0.10
CA LYS A 13 -12.16 17.34 0.51
C LYS A 13 -12.57 18.54 -0.35
N LEU A 14 -11.84 18.85 -1.41
CA LEU A 14 -12.28 19.83 -2.40
C LEU A 14 -13.31 19.15 -3.30
N ASN A 15 -14.49 19.75 -3.45
CA ASN A 15 -15.64 19.22 -4.20
C ASN A 15 -15.39 19.26 -5.74
N VAL A 16 -14.27 18.70 -6.16
CA VAL A 16 -13.73 18.67 -7.52
C VAL A 16 -13.42 17.21 -7.82
N GLU A 17 -14.05 16.67 -8.86
CA GLU A 17 -13.81 15.30 -9.31
C GLU A 17 -12.34 15.09 -9.67
N LYS A 18 -11.78 13.93 -9.31
CA LYS A 18 -10.36 13.60 -9.48
C LYS A 18 -10.20 12.42 -10.44
N ASN A 19 -9.30 12.57 -11.40
CA ASN A 19 -8.90 11.50 -12.31
C ASN A 19 -7.66 10.79 -11.75
N VAL A 20 -7.88 9.75 -10.93
CA VAL A 20 -6.79 9.01 -10.28
C VAL A 20 -6.17 8.01 -11.25
N ILE A 21 -4.86 8.12 -11.46
CA ILE A 21 -4.10 7.19 -12.32
C ILE A 21 -3.15 6.39 -11.44
N SER A 22 -3.37 5.07 -11.36
CA SER A 22 -2.46 4.17 -10.66
C SER A 22 -1.20 3.93 -11.48
N LEU A 23 -0.05 4.24 -10.91
CA LEU A 23 1.27 4.12 -11.53
C LEU A 23 2.06 3.01 -10.86
N SER A 24 2.29 1.89 -11.55
CA SER A 24 3.16 0.82 -11.04
C SER A 24 4.64 1.03 -11.38
N GLY A 25 4.96 2.01 -12.23
CA GLY A 25 6.27 2.13 -12.88
C GLY A 25 6.42 1.22 -14.11
N GLY A 26 5.36 0.50 -14.51
CA GLY A 26 5.35 -0.30 -15.72
C GLY A 26 5.02 0.50 -16.98
N LYS A 27 5.21 -0.13 -18.15
CA LYS A 27 4.98 0.48 -19.47
C LYS A 27 3.54 0.97 -19.66
N ASP A 28 2.55 0.17 -19.27
CA ASP A 28 1.14 0.46 -19.55
C ASP A 28 0.60 1.58 -18.65
N SER A 29 0.94 1.57 -17.36
CA SER A 29 0.58 2.66 -16.45
C SER A 29 1.27 3.97 -16.82
N THR A 30 2.51 3.91 -17.32
CA THR A 30 3.20 5.08 -17.85
C THR A 30 2.49 5.61 -19.09
N ALA A 31 2.15 4.74 -20.04
CA ALA A 31 1.45 5.12 -21.26
C ALA A 31 0.12 5.80 -20.95
N LEU A 32 -0.65 5.28 -19.99
CA LEU A 32 -1.90 5.90 -19.55
C LEU A 32 -1.69 7.32 -18.98
N LEU A 33 -0.67 7.52 -18.14
CA LEU A 33 -0.35 8.85 -17.61
C LEU A 33 0.03 9.81 -18.73
N LEU A 34 0.93 9.40 -19.63
CA LEU A 34 1.38 10.24 -20.74
C LEU A 34 0.21 10.60 -21.66
N HIS A 35 -0.67 9.66 -21.93
CA HIS A 35 -1.87 9.91 -22.72
C HIS A 35 -2.81 10.91 -22.04
N ALA A 36 -3.03 10.78 -20.72
CA ALA A 36 -3.87 11.73 -19.99
C ALA A 36 -3.28 13.15 -19.99
N LEU A 37 -1.95 13.28 -19.85
CA LEU A 37 -1.23 14.55 -19.93
C LEU A 37 -1.31 15.16 -21.35
N GLU A 38 -1.11 14.35 -22.39
CA GLU A 38 -1.24 14.78 -23.79
C GLU A 38 -2.66 15.28 -24.10
N LYS A 39 -3.68 14.66 -23.49
CA LYS A 39 -5.09 15.06 -23.63
C LYS A 39 -5.48 16.26 -22.76
N GLU A 40 -4.53 16.84 -22.01
CA GLU A 40 -4.78 17.93 -21.07
C GLU A 40 -5.92 17.59 -20.09
N THR A 41 -5.99 16.32 -19.67
CA THR A 41 -7.09 15.86 -18.80
C THR A 41 -7.05 16.63 -17.49
N GLU A 42 -8.18 17.21 -17.11
CA GLU A 42 -8.27 18.00 -15.87
C GLU A 42 -8.11 17.10 -14.63
N ASN A 43 -7.61 17.68 -13.54
CA ASN A 43 -7.60 17.04 -12.22
C ASN A 43 -6.92 15.65 -12.14
N ILE A 44 -5.90 15.39 -12.96
CA ILE A 44 -5.10 14.15 -12.88
C ILE A 44 -4.41 14.06 -11.51
N VAL A 45 -4.52 12.89 -10.88
CA VAL A 45 -3.82 12.55 -9.64
C VAL A 45 -3.07 11.24 -9.84
N PRO A 46 -1.77 11.28 -10.18
CA PRO A 46 -0.97 10.07 -10.29
C PRO A 46 -0.69 9.50 -8.89
N VAL A 47 -0.94 8.21 -8.70
CA VAL A 47 -0.80 7.53 -7.41
C VAL A 47 0.04 6.26 -7.55
N PHE A 48 1.03 6.08 -6.69
CA PHE A 48 1.77 4.83 -6.54
C PHE A 48 1.41 4.16 -5.22
N ALA A 49 0.95 2.91 -5.29
CA ALA A 49 0.73 2.06 -4.13
C ALA A 49 2.04 1.35 -3.75
N ASP A 50 2.77 1.94 -2.80
CA ASP A 50 4.08 1.46 -2.37
C ASP A 50 3.90 0.28 -1.40
N THR A 51 4.31 -0.91 -1.85
CA THR A 51 4.23 -2.15 -1.06
C THR A 51 5.34 -2.26 0.00
N GLY A 52 6.34 -1.38 -0.05
CA GLY A 52 7.56 -1.46 0.75
C GLY A 52 8.49 -2.60 0.36
N ASN A 53 8.18 -3.33 -0.72
CA ASN A 53 8.97 -4.44 -1.26
C ASN A 53 9.25 -4.28 -2.77
N GLU A 54 9.27 -3.04 -3.24
CA GLU A 54 9.48 -2.73 -4.65
C GLU A 54 10.97 -2.76 -5.00
N HIS A 55 11.28 -3.10 -6.25
CA HIS A 55 12.66 -3.03 -6.72
C HIS A 55 13.16 -1.58 -6.75
N LYS A 56 14.45 -1.34 -6.45
CA LYS A 56 15.05 0.01 -6.44
C LYS A 56 14.79 0.76 -7.77
N GLN A 57 14.86 0.05 -8.89
CA GLN A 57 14.62 0.63 -10.22
C GLN A 57 13.20 1.19 -10.37
N THR A 58 12.20 0.65 -9.67
CA THR A 58 10.84 1.19 -9.68
C THR A 58 10.82 2.58 -9.07
N TYR A 59 11.46 2.76 -7.91
CA TYR A 59 11.55 4.08 -7.28
C TYR A 59 12.35 5.07 -8.13
N ASP A 60 13.51 4.65 -8.64
CA ASP A 60 14.36 5.47 -9.52
C ASP A 60 13.59 5.93 -10.78
N TYR A 61 12.76 5.04 -11.35
CA TYR A 61 11.95 5.35 -12.51
C TYR A 61 10.79 6.31 -12.19
N LEU A 62 10.12 6.16 -11.04
CA LEU A 62 9.09 7.09 -10.61
C LEU A 62 9.66 8.50 -10.35
N GLU A 63 10.84 8.60 -9.74
CA GLU A 63 11.56 9.87 -9.56
C GLU A 63 11.95 10.50 -10.91
N TYR A 64 12.41 9.67 -11.84
CA TYR A 64 12.66 10.10 -13.21
C TYR A 64 11.41 10.69 -13.85
N LEU A 65 10.25 10.02 -13.76
CA LEU A 65 8.97 10.50 -14.30
C LEU A 65 8.53 11.82 -13.66
N GLU A 66 8.60 11.95 -12.33
CA GLU A 66 8.30 13.21 -11.63
C GLU A 66 9.15 14.37 -12.15
N ARG A 67 10.45 14.13 -12.35
CA ARG A 67 11.38 15.14 -12.86
C ARG A 67 11.11 15.53 -14.32
N ILE A 68 10.96 14.55 -15.21
CA ILE A 68 10.84 14.83 -16.66
C ILE A 68 9.47 15.38 -17.05
N LEU A 69 8.41 14.99 -16.33
CA LEU A 69 7.05 15.47 -16.59
C LEU A 69 6.68 16.67 -15.72
N ASN A 70 7.54 17.05 -14.76
CA ASN A 70 7.28 18.10 -13.77
C ASN A 70 5.95 17.90 -13.03
N ILE A 71 5.69 16.66 -12.60
CA ILE A 71 4.50 16.26 -11.86
C ILE A 71 4.88 15.75 -10.47
N LYS A 72 3.86 15.57 -9.63
CA LYS A 72 4.01 14.88 -8.34
C LYS A 72 3.20 13.60 -8.31
N ILE A 73 3.86 12.49 -8.02
CA ILE A 73 3.25 11.18 -7.81
C ILE A 73 2.95 11.03 -6.31
N ILE A 74 1.68 10.86 -5.98
CA ILE A 74 1.26 10.60 -4.61
C ILE A 74 1.59 9.16 -4.26
N ARG A 75 2.38 8.97 -3.20
CA ARG A 75 2.75 7.63 -2.71
C ARG A 75 1.87 7.27 -1.53
N VAL A 76 1.16 6.15 -1.61
CA VAL A 76 0.32 5.62 -0.54
C VAL A 76 0.87 4.28 -0.06
N LYS A 77 0.77 4.03 1.25
CA LYS A 77 1.17 2.77 1.88
C LYS A 77 -0.01 2.21 2.66
N ALA A 78 -0.27 0.92 2.49
CA ALA A 78 -1.23 0.22 3.32
C ALA A 78 -0.68 0.03 4.75
N VAL A 79 -1.59 -0.02 5.72
CA VAL A 79 -1.27 -0.24 7.15
C VAL A 79 -2.19 -1.34 7.67
N PHE A 80 -1.61 -2.42 8.19
CA PHE A 80 -2.34 -3.63 8.57
C PHE A 80 -2.42 -3.88 10.09
N ASN A 81 -2.09 -2.88 10.92
CA ASN A 81 -2.02 -3.03 12.37
C ASN A 81 -3.29 -3.65 12.98
N GLN A 82 -4.47 -3.25 12.48
CA GLN A 82 -5.74 -3.77 12.97
C GLN A 82 -5.99 -5.22 12.55
N GLN A 83 -5.63 -5.58 11.32
CA GLN A 83 -5.77 -6.94 10.81
C GLN A 83 -4.82 -7.88 11.55
N ILE A 84 -3.58 -7.46 11.77
CA ILE A 84 -2.60 -8.21 12.57
C ILE A 84 -3.14 -8.42 13.99
N ALA A 85 -3.64 -7.37 14.64
CA ALA A 85 -4.20 -7.47 15.99
C ALA A 85 -5.39 -8.45 16.04
N LYS A 86 -6.30 -8.40 15.06
CA LYS A 86 -7.42 -9.34 14.97
C LYS A 86 -6.96 -10.78 14.79
N LYS A 87 -5.99 -11.05 13.91
CA LYS A 87 -5.46 -12.41 13.70
C LYS A 87 -4.75 -12.95 14.94
N ARG A 88 -4.05 -12.10 15.69
CA ARG A 88 -3.46 -12.47 16.99
C ARG A 88 -4.53 -12.92 17.99
N GLU A 89 -5.61 -12.16 18.12
CA GLU A 89 -6.72 -12.52 19.00
C GLU A 89 -7.41 -13.79 18.53
N TYR A 90 -7.55 -13.99 17.21
CA TYR A 90 -8.07 -15.24 16.68
C TYR A 90 -7.21 -16.44 17.10
N ILE A 91 -5.89 -16.39 16.89
CA ILE A 91 -4.97 -17.48 17.26
C ILE A 91 -5.06 -17.80 18.76
N LYS A 92 -5.06 -16.77 19.61
CA LYS A 92 -5.16 -16.96 21.07
C LYS A 92 -6.44 -17.66 21.52
N HIS A 93 -7.56 -17.47 20.83
CA HIS A 93 -8.85 -18.00 21.27
C HIS A 93 -9.24 -19.29 20.54
N PHE A 94 -8.99 -19.37 19.23
CA PHE A 94 -9.50 -20.46 18.39
C PHE A 94 -8.48 -21.57 18.17
N TRP A 95 -7.17 -21.29 18.01
CA TRP A 95 -6.18 -22.37 17.84
C TRP A 95 -6.01 -23.22 19.10
N ILE A 96 -6.26 -22.64 20.28
CA ILE A 96 -6.34 -23.39 21.53
C ILE A 96 -7.50 -24.41 21.49
N GLN A 97 -8.61 -24.07 20.81
CA GLN A 97 -9.78 -24.95 20.67
C GLN A 97 -9.57 -26.04 19.61
N GLU A 98 -8.67 -25.81 18.65
CA GLU A 98 -8.33 -26.74 17.56
C GLU A 98 -7.21 -27.74 17.91
N ASP A 99 -6.84 -27.83 19.20
CA ASP A 99 -5.78 -28.74 19.70
C ASP A 99 -4.40 -28.51 19.06
N ILE A 100 -4.14 -27.27 18.62
CA ILE A 100 -2.81 -26.88 18.14
C ILE A 100 -1.85 -26.77 19.34
N SER A 101 -0.65 -27.33 19.20
CA SER A 101 0.34 -27.32 20.30
C SER A 101 0.69 -25.90 20.76
N GLN A 102 0.90 -25.74 22.07
CA GLN A 102 1.24 -24.46 22.68
C GLN A 102 2.51 -23.82 22.06
N GLN A 103 3.53 -24.63 21.73
CA GLN A 103 4.75 -24.15 21.09
C GLN A 103 4.46 -23.47 19.74
N ILE A 104 3.61 -24.07 18.90
CA ILE A 104 3.24 -23.49 17.60
C ILE A 104 2.49 -22.16 17.78
N ILE A 105 1.59 -22.09 18.78
CA ILE A 105 0.85 -20.86 19.10
C ILE A 105 1.81 -19.75 19.53
N GLU A 106 2.76 -20.06 20.41
CA GLU A 106 3.77 -19.11 20.89
C GLU A 106 4.67 -18.63 19.75
N ASP A 107 5.15 -19.55 18.91
CA ASP A 107 5.98 -19.24 17.75
C ASP A 107 5.23 -18.33 16.76
N ALA A 108 3.98 -18.65 16.43
CA ALA A 108 3.15 -17.83 15.54
C ALA A 108 2.92 -16.43 16.12
N LEU A 109 2.61 -16.32 17.42
CA LEU A 109 2.43 -15.04 18.09
C LEU A 109 3.74 -14.25 18.22
N SER A 110 4.90 -14.89 18.17
CA SER A 110 6.20 -14.20 18.22
C SER A 110 6.52 -13.43 16.92
N VAL A 111 6.04 -13.94 15.79
CA VAL A 111 6.27 -13.38 14.45
C VAL A 111 5.10 -12.52 13.95
N LEU A 112 3.87 -12.75 14.41
CA LEU A 112 2.67 -12.04 13.97
C LEU A 112 2.57 -10.62 14.56
N LYS A 113 3.44 -9.72 14.10
CA LYS A 113 3.54 -8.31 14.50
C LYS A 113 3.83 -7.43 13.30
N PRO A 114 3.46 -6.13 13.33
CA PRO A 114 3.76 -5.22 12.22
C PRO A 114 5.26 -5.20 11.90
N THR A 115 5.59 -5.38 10.63
CA THR A 115 6.96 -5.47 10.12
C THR A 115 7.45 -4.14 9.54
N GLY A 116 6.51 -3.25 9.19
CA GLY A 116 6.82 -1.99 8.51
C GLY A 116 6.96 -2.14 6.99
N VAL A 117 6.82 -3.37 6.47
CA VAL A 117 6.75 -3.67 5.04
C VAL A 117 5.31 -4.07 4.72
N PRO A 118 4.50 -3.19 4.10
CA PRO A 118 3.10 -3.46 3.81
C PRO A 118 2.85 -4.78 3.08
N PHE A 119 3.73 -5.17 2.15
CA PHE A 119 3.66 -6.46 1.47
C PHE A 119 3.67 -7.63 2.45
N LEU A 120 4.64 -7.67 3.37
CA LEU A 120 4.77 -8.75 4.34
C LEU A 120 3.63 -8.72 5.36
N ASP A 121 3.24 -7.52 5.79
CA ASP A 121 2.13 -7.34 6.71
C ASP A 121 0.80 -7.83 6.13
N LEU A 122 0.58 -7.68 4.81
CA LEU A 122 -0.58 -8.25 4.12
C LEU A 122 -0.60 -9.78 4.24
N TYR A 123 0.51 -10.46 3.95
CA TYR A 123 0.60 -11.92 4.04
C TYR A 123 0.41 -12.44 5.47
N LEU A 124 0.93 -11.72 6.47
CA LEU A 124 0.71 -12.07 7.88
C LEU A 124 -0.75 -11.99 8.29
N THR A 125 -1.56 -11.23 7.54
CA THR A 125 -2.99 -11.03 7.81
C THR A 125 -3.90 -11.83 6.91
N ASP A 126 -3.37 -12.50 5.89
CA ASP A 126 -4.17 -13.18 4.90
C ASP A 126 -4.90 -14.38 5.53
N GLU A 127 -6.20 -14.44 5.32
CA GLU A 127 -7.10 -15.47 5.85
C GLU A 127 -7.31 -16.55 4.78
N HIS A 128 -6.22 -17.11 4.27
CA HIS A 128 -6.30 -18.38 3.56
C HIS A 128 -6.25 -19.53 4.57
N ARG A 129 -7.47 -19.88 5.01
CA ARG A 129 -7.89 -20.96 5.92
C ARG A 129 -7.97 -20.59 7.40
#